data_AF-A0A973XC90-F1
#
_entry.id   AF-A0A973XC90-F1
#
_cell.length_a   1.000
_cell.length_b   1.000
_cell.length_c   1.000
_cell.angle_alpha   90.00
_cell.angle_beta   90.00
_cell.angle_gamma   90.00
#
_symmetry.space_group_name_H-M   'P 1'
#
loop_
_entity.id
_entity.type
_entity.pdbx_description
1 polymer ?
#
loop_
_entity_poly.entity_id
_entity_poly.type
_entity_poly.pdbx_seq_one_letter_code
_entity_poly.pdbx_strand_id
1 'polypeptide(L)'
;MKTRTPQDIRSFLHQQVIYWNAGKKDEMMLLYHQMVPGKLSIEYVGLPVLEGWTALEDMWQRFAGKVHIDVHEVLVTGQEAACYHHNTT
;
A
#
# COMPACT_ATOMS: atom_id res chain seq x y z
N MET A 1 17.85 -11.71 6.36
CA MET A 1 16.58 -11.04 5.98
C MET A 1 15.49 -12.09 5.88
N LYS A 2 14.32 -11.87 6.48
CA LYS A 2 13.18 -12.79 6.34
C LYS A 2 12.56 -12.54 4.96
N THR A 3 12.70 -13.49 4.04
CA THR A 3 12.04 -13.45 2.73
C THR A 3 10.53 -13.50 2.94
N ARG A 4 9.80 -12.58 2.30
CA ARG A 4 8.33 -12.58 2.34
C ARG A 4 7.80 -13.67 1.44
N THR A 5 6.81 -14.40 1.94
CA THR A 5 6.07 -15.36 1.11
C THR A 5 5.05 -14.62 0.24
N PRO A 6 4.59 -15.22 -0.87
CA PRO A 6 3.47 -14.67 -1.65
C PRO A 6 2.22 -14.42 -0.78
N GLN A 7 2.00 -15.26 0.24
CA GLN A 7 0.88 -15.08 1.15
C GLN A 7 1.05 -13.86 2.08
N ASP A 8 2.28 -13.56 2.51
CA ASP A 8 2.56 -12.34 3.29
C ASP A 8 2.25 -11.08 2.47
N ILE A 9 2.68 -11.06 1.20
CA ILE A 9 2.41 -9.94 0.27
C ILE A 9 0.92 -9.81 0.02
N ARG A 10 0.22 -10.92 -0.28
CA ARG A 10 -1.23 -10.91 -0.46
C ARG A 10 -1.95 -10.34 0.75
N SER A 11 -1.59 -10.81 1.95
CA SER A 11 -2.21 -10.36 3.20
C SER A 11 -1.94 -8.88 3.44
N PHE A 12 -0.71 -8.41 3.21
CA PHE A 12 -0.35 -7.00 3.28
C PHE A 12 -1.24 -6.14 2.36
N LEU A 13 -1.37 -6.53 1.08
CA LEU A 13 -2.11 -5.75 0.07
C LEU A 13 -3.59 -5.61 0.36
N HIS A 14 -4.23 -6.65 0.91
CA HIS A 14 -5.63 -6.56 1.35
C HIS A 14 -5.77 -5.78 2.66
N GLN A 15 -4.87 -6.02 3.63
CA GLN A 15 -4.98 -5.41 4.95
C GLN A 15 -4.75 -3.90 4.93
N GLN A 16 -3.84 -3.39 4.08
CA GLN A 16 -3.65 -1.94 3.92
C GLN A 16 -4.94 -1.25 3.43
N VAL A 17 -5.68 -1.90 2.52
CA VAL A 17 -6.94 -1.34 1.98
C VAL A 17 -8.02 -1.34 3.05
N ILE A 18 -8.10 -2.39 3.86
CA ILE A 18 -9.03 -2.44 5.01
C ILE A 18 -8.74 -1.28 5.97
N TYR A 19 -7.48 -1.02 6.30
CA TYR A 19 -7.11 0.09 7.19
C TYR A 19 -7.36 1.46 6.55
N TRP A 20 -7.05 1.62 5.27
CA TRP A 20 -7.36 2.84 4.51
C TRP A 20 -8.85 3.16 4.54
N ASN A 21 -9.69 2.20 4.13
CA ASN A 21 -11.14 2.35 4.05
C ASN A 21 -11.78 2.58 5.42
N ALA A 22 -11.17 2.06 6.50
CA ALA A 22 -11.61 2.27 7.88
C ALA A 22 -11.03 3.54 8.53
N GLY A 23 -10.19 4.32 7.85
CA GLY A 23 -9.55 5.51 8.41
C GLY A 23 -8.49 5.21 9.50
N LYS A 24 -7.98 3.98 9.54
CA LYS A 24 -7.03 3.49 10.55
C LYS A 24 -5.58 3.77 10.15
N LYS A 25 -5.18 5.04 10.26
CA LYS A 25 -3.88 5.53 9.80
C LYS A 25 -2.72 4.82 10.47
N ASP A 26 -2.73 4.78 11.80
CA ASP A 26 -1.60 4.29 12.58
C ASP A 26 -1.39 2.79 12.35
N GLU A 27 -2.47 2.03 12.23
CA GLU A 27 -2.43 0.61 11.89
C GLU A 27 -1.94 0.39 10.45
N MET A 28 -2.31 1.25 9.50
CA MET A 28 -1.77 1.18 8.14
C MET A 28 -0.26 1.46 8.12
N MET A 29 0.20 2.52 8.79
CA MET A 29 1.62 2.87 8.84
C MET A 29 2.45 1.79 9.54
N LEU A 30 1.95 1.23 10.64
CA LEU A 30 2.59 0.10 11.31
C LEU A 30 2.69 -1.12 10.38
N LEU A 31 1.64 -1.43 9.63
CA LEU A 31 1.63 -2.53 8.66
C LEU A 31 2.71 -2.33 7.57
N TYR A 32 2.86 -1.11 7.05
CA TYR A 32 3.92 -0.79 6.08
C TYR A 32 5.32 -0.94 6.69
N HIS A 33 5.57 -0.41 7.89
CA HIS A 33 6.86 -0.56 8.58
C HIS A 33 7.19 -2.02 8.88
N GLN A 34 6.18 -2.82 9.21
CA GLN A 34 6.36 -4.26 9.38
C GLN A 34 6.72 -4.93 8.06
N MET A 35 6.18 -4.49 6.92
CA MET A 35 6.45 -5.08 5.60
C MET A 35 7.79 -4.64 5.01
N VAL A 36 8.20 -3.39 5.24
CA VAL A 36 9.36 -2.74 4.61
C VAL A 36 10.45 -2.50 5.66
N PRO A 37 11.44 -3.41 5.81
CA PRO A 37 12.48 -3.30 6.84
C PRO A 37 13.57 -2.25 6.54
N GLY A 38 13.40 -1.44 5.50
CA GLY A 38 14.43 -0.50 5.03
C GLY A 38 13.81 0.70 4.34
N LYS A 39 14.15 0.90 3.07
CA LYS A 39 13.67 2.05 2.29
C LYS A 39 12.37 1.70 1.56
N LEU A 40 11.41 2.62 1.60
CA LEU A 40 10.24 2.63 0.72
C LEU A 40 10.48 3.66 -0.39
N SER A 41 10.08 3.33 -1.61
CA SER A 41 10.00 4.25 -2.73
C SER A 41 8.64 4.12 -3.39
N ILE A 42 8.12 5.24 -3.90
CA ILE A 42 6.87 5.27 -4.67
C ILE A 42 7.17 5.91 -6.02
N GLU A 43 6.69 5.28 -7.08
CA GLU A 43 6.91 5.70 -8.45
C GLU A 43 5.56 5.87 -9.15
N TYR A 44 5.38 7.02 -9.79
CA TYR A 44 4.29 7.25 -10.72
C TYR A 44 4.88 7.25 -12.13
N VAL A 45 4.21 6.56 -13.07
CA VAL A 45 4.68 6.45 -14.45
C VAL A 45 4.92 7.84 -15.04
N GLY A 46 6.16 8.10 -15.47
CA GLY A 46 6.57 9.38 -16.06
C GLY A 46 6.99 10.48 -15.08
N LEU A 47 6.98 10.22 -13.77
CA LEU A 47 7.45 11.15 -12.74
C LEU A 47 8.71 10.62 -12.02
N PRO A 48 9.51 11.50 -11.38
CA PRO A 48 10.64 11.07 -10.55
C PRO A 48 10.23 10.17 -9.39
N VAL A 49 11.13 9.27 -9.00
CA VAL A 49 10.98 8.40 -7.82
C VAL A 49 10.89 9.24 -6.56
N LEU A 50 9.89 8.98 -5.72
CA LEU A 50 9.69 9.66 -4.45
C LEU A 50 10.26 8.87 -3.27
N GLU A 51 10.66 9.61 -2.23
CA GLU A 51 10.86 9.03 -0.90
C GLU A 51 9.52 8.52 -0.39
N GLY A 52 9.42 7.21 -0.18
CA GLY A 52 8.14 6.54 -0.09
C GLY A 52 7.37 6.82 1.19
N TRP A 53 8.03 7.10 2.31
CA TRP A 53 7.34 7.41 3.57
C TRP A 53 6.65 8.77 3.50
N THR A 54 7.34 9.78 2.97
CA THR A 54 6.79 11.11 2.74
C THR A 54 5.64 11.07 1.72
N ALA A 55 5.80 10.31 0.64
CA ALA A 55 4.76 10.15 -0.38
C ALA A 55 3.52 9.43 0.15
N LEU A 56 3.69 8.40 1.00
CA LEU A 56 2.59 7.68 1.64
C LEU A 56 1.80 8.59 2.59
N GLU A 57 2.51 9.43 3.36
CA GLU A 57 1.91 10.43 4.25
C GLU A 57 1.12 11.50 3.47
N ASP A 58 1.68 12.05 2.39
CA ASP A 58 0.97 13.00 1.51
C ASP A 58 -0.30 12.37 0.90
N MET A 59 -0.20 11.12 0.41
CA MET A 59 -1.34 10.40 -0.13
C MET A 59 -2.45 10.26 0.90
N TRP A 60 -2.12 9.88 2.15
CA TRP A 60 -3.08 9.81 3.24
C TRP A 60 -3.75 11.17 3.50
N GLN A 61 -2.97 12.23 3.70
CA GLN A 61 -3.49 13.56 4.01
C GLN A 61 -4.45 14.10 2.93
N ARG A 62 -4.18 13.78 1.66
CA ARG A 62 -4.94 14.30 0.54
C ARG A 62 -6.24 13.52 0.29
N PHE A 63 -6.17 12.19 0.38
CA PHE A 63 -7.23 11.30 -0.13
C PHE A 63 -7.94 10.47 0.93
N ALA A 64 -7.34 10.23 2.11
CA ALA A 64 -8.00 9.44 3.15
C ALA A 64 -9.32 10.13 3.58
N GLY A 65 -10.37 9.32 3.75
CA GLY A 65 -11.73 9.81 4.05
C GLY A 65 -12.46 10.44 2.87
N LYS A 66 -11.83 10.60 1.70
CA LYS A 66 -12.46 11.04 0.44
C LYS A 66 -12.49 9.94 -0.62
N VAL A 67 -11.56 9.00 -0.55
CA VAL A 67 -11.44 7.89 -1.48
C VAL A 67 -11.63 6.60 -0.72
N HIS A 68 -12.60 5.80 -1.16
CA HIS A 68 -12.74 4.40 -0.80
C HIS A 68 -12.13 3.53 -1.91
N ILE A 69 -11.48 2.43 -1.55
CA ILE A 69 -10.79 1.54 -2.49
C ILE A 69 -11.57 0.23 -2.59
N ASP A 70 -12.07 -0.07 -3.79
CA ASP A 70 -12.62 -1.38 -4.13
C ASP A 70 -11.54 -2.25 -4.79
N VAL A 71 -11.29 -3.42 -4.21
CA VAL A 71 -10.27 -4.35 -4.72
C VAL A 71 -10.88 -5.25 -5.78
N HIS A 72 -10.50 -5.05 -7.05
CA HIS A 72 -10.95 -5.89 -8.16
C HIS A 72 -10.08 -7.13 -8.33
N GLU A 73 -8.76 -6.95 -8.34
CA GLU A 73 -7.84 -8.06 -8.57
C GLU A 73 -6.49 -7.85 -7.87
N VAL A 74 -5.93 -8.94 -7.32
CA VAL A 74 -4.59 -8.98 -6.73
C VAL A 74 -3.86 -10.24 -7.18
N LEU A 75 -2.84 -10.06 -8.01
CA LEU A 75 -1.95 -11.11 -8.48
C LEU A 75 -0.63 -11.02 -7.72
N VAL A 76 -0.12 -12.15 -7.26
CA VAL A 76 1.15 -12.23 -6.51
C VAL A 76 2.00 -13.35 -7.09
N THR A 77 3.23 -13.01 -7.47
CA THR A 77 4.21 -13.95 -8.03
C THR A 77 5.56 -13.70 -7.38
N GLY A 78 6.07 -14.69 -6.64
CA GLY A 78 7.34 -14.56 -5.92
C GLY A 78 7.30 -13.44 -4.89
N GLN A 79 8.06 -12.36 -5.15
CA GLN A 79 8.15 -11.17 -4.28
C GLN A 79 7.45 -9.94 -4.86
N GLU A 80 6.69 -10.11 -5.94
CA GLU A 80 6.04 -9.02 -6.66
C GLU A 80 4.54 -9.23 -6.67
N ALA A 81 3.83 -8.12 -6.85
CA ALA A 81 2.38 -8.13 -6.96
C ALA A 81 1.88 -7.01 -7.88
N ALA A 82 0.75 -7.26 -8.52
CA ALA A 82 -0.02 -6.29 -9.27
C ALA A 82 -1.43 -6.22 -8.70
N CYS A 83 -1.95 -5.00 -8.54
CA CYS A 83 -3.29 -4.75 -8.00
C CYS A 83 -4.09 -3.92 -8.99
N TYR A 84 -5.33 -4.32 -9.25
CA TYR A 84 -6.33 -3.47 -9.88
C TYR A 84 -7.33 -3.01 -8.81
N HIS A 85 -7.34 -1.71 -8.57
CA HIS A 85 -8.23 -1.05 -7.63
C HIS A 85 -9.10 -0.04 -8.37
N HIS A 86 -10.37 0.04 -7.96
CA HIS A 86 -11.27 1.11 -8.37
C HIS A 86 -11.46 2.05 -7.18
N ASN A 87 -11.10 3.32 -7.38
CA ASN A 87 -11.25 4.36 -6.37
C ASN A 87 -12.64 4.97 -6.50
N THR A 88 -13.45 4.85 -5.45
CA THR A 88 -14.77 5.47 -5.35
C THR A 88 -14.72 6.67 -4.40
N THR A 89 -15.58 7.66 -4.63
CA THR A 89 -15.64 8.93 -3.88
C THR A 89 -17.03 9.18 -3.32
#